data_AF-A0A7T5R902-F1
#
_entry.id   AF-A0A7T5R902-F1
#
_cell.length_a   1.000
_cell.length_b   1.000
_cell.length_c   1.000
_cell.angle_alpha   90.00
_cell.angle_beta   90.00
_cell.angle_gamma   90.00
#
_symmetry.space_group_name_H-M   'P 1'
#
loop_
_entity.id
_entity.type
_entity.pdbx_description
1 polymer ?
#
loop_
_entity_poly.entity_id
_entity_poly.type
_entity_poly.pdbx_seq_one_letter_code
_entity_poly.pdbx_strand_id
1 'polypeptide(L)'
;MNDRGFIHVLEAVLVALILIATLPFLLFPIERETAWDVARLTVAGEDALATLNGIYYGSDNESFAQDILEENVTTVDATLQRVIGSQSMGYGVRIVGSLKNEVRVGCNCTQDEANILEQSLTPANVNGRRIIFRVFPLEYERLGVLDFDVIVANGTAQADRLNDFYVSSIGSREVVLNHLRKKHGIVEIADLSSTDLSKAVQKDIFGLASGSGGGGDIIFANAANTIKSNYAIGKYFYGVGFDMNFTGVSERNFTLRTYGHPVRKHLNGGAWNAVDIDLNRNGTYDHDEWNFGEGDAFDVSLDGTDYNLTVDKIDAANNFVHFNLIRGPGEYAFTDFVGSDPVAVAPHDGNNDRVVAGVSGNRNGLIIREYEGGRPVWISEGSGDDHRGLLKSAIIWAAGEDWNLLPRSVSARQVRVSYYVVQGEEFLEPYWIELTLWNVF
;
A
#
# COMPACT_ATOMS: atom_id res chain seq x y z
N MET A 1 69.88 42.03 35.42
CA MET A 1 68.83 41.92 34.39
C MET A 1 67.70 42.83 34.83
N ASN A 2 67.13 43.61 33.90
CA ASN A 2 66.21 44.69 34.24
C ASN A 2 64.79 44.13 34.26
N ASP A 3 64.28 43.75 35.43
CA ASP A 3 63.01 43.00 35.59
C ASP A 3 61.80 43.72 34.98
N ARG A 4 61.88 45.03 34.81
CA ARG A 4 60.86 45.85 34.12
C ARG A 4 60.70 45.50 32.64
N GLY A 5 61.78 45.11 31.95
CA GLY A 5 61.72 44.73 30.54
C GLY A 5 61.00 43.39 30.33
N PHE A 6 61.18 42.45 31.26
CA PHE A 6 60.52 41.15 31.20
C PHE A 6 59.01 41.27 31.42
N ILE A 7 58.58 42.14 32.34
CA ILE A 7 57.16 42.38 32.63
C ILE A 7 56.43 42.94 31.39
N HIS A 8 57.02 43.91 30.68
CA HIS A 8 56.39 44.47 29.48
C HIS A 8 56.30 43.48 28.32
N VAL A 9 57.28 42.59 28.16
CA VAL A 9 57.21 41.53 27.15
C VAL A 9 56.13 40.52 27.51
N LEU A 10 56.01 40.14 28.78
CA LEU A 10 54.96 39.24 29.25
C LEU A 10 53.57 39.85 29.02
N GLU A 11 53.39 41.13 29.34
CA GLU A 11 52.13 41.86 29.17
C GLU A 11 51.71 41.95 27.70
N ALA A 12 52.65 42.27 26.79
CA ALA A 12 52.40 42.31 25.36
C ALA A 12 51.98 40.94 24.79
N VAL A 13 52.63 39.86 25.24
CA VAL A 13 52.29 38.49 24.84
C VAL A 13 50.90 38.11 25.36
N LEU A 14 50.56 38.51 26.58
CA LEU A 14 49.26 38.22 27.20
C LEU A 14 48.12 38.97 26.49
N VAL A 15 48.33 40.24 26.13
CA VAL A 15 47.39 41.03 25.34
C VAL A 15 47.22 40.44 23.94
N ALA A 16 48.30 40.01 23.29
CA ALA A 16 48.23 39.37 21.98
C ALA A 16 47.47 38.04 22.03
N LEU A 17 47.67 37.23 23.07
CA LEU A 17 46.92 35.97 23.28
C LEU A 17 45.43 36.23 23.53
N ILE A 18 45.08 37.25 24.33
CA ILE A 18 43.68 37.64 24.54
C ILE A 18 43.05 38.10 23.23
N LEU A 19 43.75 38.91 22.43
CA LEU A 19 43.27 39.37 21.12
C LEU A 19 43.07 38.21 20.15
N ILE A 20 44.00 37.25 20.09
CA ILE A 20 43.88 36.07 19.24
C ILE A 20 42.74 35.15 19.72
N ALA A 21 42.55 35.00 21.02
CA ALA A 21 41.47 34.18 21.58
C ALA A 21 40.08 34.82 21.43
N THR A 22 40.00 36.15 21.39
CA THR A 22 38.74 36.91 21.24
C THR A 22 38.40 37.20 19.78
N LEU A 23 39.38 37.22 18.87
CA LEU A 23 39.19 37.46 17.43
C LEU A 23 38.12 36.54 16.81
N PRO A 24 38.09 35.22 17.10
CA PRO A 24 37.06 34.34 16.57
C PRO A 24 35.65 34.75 17.00
N PHE A 25 35.45 35.22 18.23
CA PHE A 25 34.13 35.66 18.72
C PHE A 25 33.67 36.97 18.09
N LEU A 26 34.60 37.85 17.70
CA LEU A 26 34.31 39.12 17.03
C LEU A 26 34.12 38.96 15.53
N LEU A 27 34.93 38.12 14.88
CA LEU A 27 34.90 37.90 13.42
C LEU A 27 33.87 36.84 13.01
N PHE A 28 33.62 35.87 13.87
CA PHE A 28 32.58 34.86 13.72
C PHE A 28 31.65 34.98 14.92
N PRO A 29 30.76 36.00 14.94
CA PRO A 29 29.70 36.01 15.94
C PRO A 29 29.07 34.63 15.92
N ILE A 30 29.09 33.95 17.07
CA ILE A 30 28.41 32.67 17.21
C ILE A 30 26.94 33.01 17.04
N GLU A 31 26.44 32.86 15.82
CA GLU A 31 25.02 32.73 15.57
C GLU A 31 24.61 31.47 16.31
N ARG A 32 24.22 31.64 17.57
CA ARG A 32 23.45 30.61 18.25
C ARG A 32 22.22 30.47 17.39
N GLU A 33 22.07 29.32 16.73
CA GLU A 33 20.84 28.98 16.05
C GLU A 33 19.70 29.24 17.02
N THR A 34 18.98 30.32 16.80
CA THR A 34 17.90 30.67 17.69
C THR A 34 16.80 29.66 17.42
N ALA A 35 16.51 28.81 18.40
CA ALA A 35 15.39 27.87 18.35
C ALA A 35 14.03 28.56 18.13
N TRP A 36 13.99 29.90 18.14
CA TRP A 36 12.84 30.72 17.79
C TRP A 36 12.25 30.41 16.41
N ASP A 37 13.07 30.17 15.39
CA ASP A 37 12.54 29.84 14.06
C ASP A 37 11.80 28.50 14.07
N VAL A 38 12.38 27.50 14.73
CA VAL A 38 11.80 26.16 14.92
C VAL A 38 10.54 26.25 15.77
N ALA A 39 10.58 27.00 16.88
CA ALA A 39 9.43 27.17 17.77
C ALA A 39 8.27 27.86 17.03
N ARG A 40 8.56 28.89 16.23
CA ARG A 40 7.54 29.57 15.41
C ARG A 40 6.91 28.64 14.37
N LEU A 41 7.72 27.86 13.65
CA LEU A 41 7.21 26.88 12.68
C LEU A 41 6.38 25.78 13.36
N THR A 42 6.78 25.35 14.56
CA THR A 42 6.04 24.34 15.33
C THR A 42 4.67 24.85 15.74
N VAL A 43 4.61 26.03 16.37
CA VAL A 43 3.33 26.65 16.78
C VAL A 43 2.44 26.90 15.56
N ALA A 44 2.99 27.42 14.47
CA ALA A 44 2.23 27.63 13.23
C ALA A 44 1.65 26.32 12.66
N GLY A 45 2.41 25.22 12.74
CA GLY A 45 1.94 23.91 12.29
C GLY A 45 0.86 23.32 13.19
N GLU A 46 1.02 23.39 14.50
CA GLU A 46 0.02 22.93 15.46
C GLU A 46 -1.29 23.72 15.33
N ASP A 47 -1.20 25.05 15.22
CA ASP A 47 -2.36 25.92 14.99
C ASP A 47 -3.03 25.63 13.65
N ALA A 48 -2.24 25.35 12.59
CA ALA A 48 -2.77 24.97 11.29
C ALA A 48 -3.54 23.66 11.36
N LEU A 49 -2.96 22.60 11.93
CA LEU A 49 -3.62 21.31 12.09
C LEU A 49 -4.88 21.42 12.97
N ALA A 50 -4.83 22.18 14.07
CA ALA A 50 -5.99 22.41 14.93
C ALA A 50 -7.12 23.15 14.19
N THR A 51 -6.76 24.14 13.38
CA THR A 51 -7.72 24.88 12.55
C THR A 51 -8.34 23.97 11.49
N LEU A 52 -7.53 23.17 10.81
CA LEU A 52 -7.99 22.23 9.78
C LEU A 52 -8.95 21.19 10.32
N ASN A 53 -8.71 20.70 11.55
CA ASN A 53 -9.63 19.77 12.20
C ASN A 53 -10.98 20.43 12.57
N GLY A 54 -10.98 21.74 12.84
CA GLY A 54 -12.20 22.49 13.15
C GLY A 54 -12.99 22.96 11.91
N ILE A 55 -12.40 22.92 10.71
CA ILE A 55 -13.07 23.31 9.47
C ILE A 55 -13.92 22.15 8.97
N TYR A 56 -15.23 22.26 9.21
CA TYR A 56 -16.25 21.55 8.45
C TYR A 56 -16.74 22.46 7.32
N TYR A 57 -16.65 22.00 6.08
CA TYR A 57 -17.12 22.78 4.93
C TYR A 57 -18.63 22.57 4.73
N GLY A 58 -19.44 23.56 5.16
CA GLY A 58 -20.82 23.70 4.69
C GLY A 58 -21.79 22.58 5.07
N SER A 59 -22.93 22.53 4.36
CA SER A 59 -24.07 21.63 4.63
C SER A 59 -23.80 20.15 4.42
N ASP A 60 -22.66 19.81 3.82
CA ASP A 60 -22.37 18.46 3.32
C ASP A 60 -21.39 17.70 4.23
N ASN A 61 -20.98 18.32 5.36
CA ASN A 61 -20.13 17.72 6.41
C ASN A 61 -18.77 17.16 5.93
N GLU A 62 -18.28 17.55 4.75
CA GLU A 62 -16.96 17.13 4.28
C GLU A 62 -15.85 17.76 5.15
N SER A 63 -14.96 16.90 5.65
CA SER A 63 -13.85 17.28 6.52
C SER A 63 -12.57 17.47 5.70
N PHE A 64 -11.64 18.31 6.17
CA PHE A 64 -10.33 18.45 5.52
C PHE A 64 -9.56 17.12 5.38
N ALA A 65 -9.79 16.17 6.31
CA ALA A 65 -9.23 14.83 6.21
C ALA A 65 -9.77 14.08 4.98
N GLN A 66 -11.06 14.27 4.64
CA GLN A 66 -11.67 13.72 3.44
C GLN A 66 -11.07 14.34 2.17
N ASP A 67 -10.92 15.67 2.11
CA ASP A 67 -10.29 16.35 0.96
C ASP A 67 -8.87 15.84 0.68
N ILE A 68 -8.11 15.61 1.75
CA ILE A 68 -6.78 14.99 1.69
C ILE A 68 -6.88 13.59 1.11
N LEU A 69 -7.79 12.78 1.64
CA LEU A 69 -7.96 11.40 1.23
C LEU A 69 -8.55 11.26 -0.15
N GLU A 70 -9.19 12.28 -0.73
CA GLU A 70 -9.65 12.31 -2.12
C GLU A 70 -8.59 12.86 -3.09
N GLU A 71 -7.37 13.12 -2.58
CA GLU A 71 -6.26 13.71 -3.33
C GLU A 71 -6.65 15.02 -4.04
N ASN A 72 -7.53 15.83 -3.43
CA ASN A 72 -7.90 17.13 -3.99
C ASN A 72 -6.79 18.17 -3.69
N VAL A 73 -5.65 18.00 -4.36
CA VAL A 73 -4.43 18.78 -4.17
C VAL A 73 -4.71 20.29 -4.24
N THR A 74 -5.60 20.72 -5.14
CA THR A 74 -5.94 22.14 -5.31
C THR A 74 -6.68 22.69 -4.09
N THR A 75 -7.70 21.98 -3.60
CA THR A 75 -8.47 22.38 -2.41
C THR A 75 -7.62 22.33 -1.15
N VAL A 76 -6.81 21.28 -0.98
CA VAL A 76 -5.91 21.14 0.16
C VAL A 76 -4.85 22.24 0.15
N ASP A 77 -4.23 22.51 -1.00
CA ASP A 77 -3.25 23.58 -1.13
C ASP A 77 -3.87 24.94 -0.83
N ALA A 78 -5.01 25.28 -1.45
CA ALA A 78 -5.71 26.54 -1.21
C ALA A 78 -6.11 26.71 0.27
N THR A 79 -6.56 25.64 0.91
CA THR A 79 -6.90 25.64 2.34
C THR A 79 -5.66 25.90 3.20
N LEU A 80 -4.55 25.22 2.94
CA LEU A 80 -3.30 25.40 3.66
C LEU A 80 -2.70 26.79 3.44
N GLN A 81 -2.73 27.33 2.22
CA GLN A 81 -2.31 28.71 1.95
C GLN A 81 -3.10 29.72 2.78
N ARG A 82 -4.43 29.50 2.90
CA ARG A 82 -5.31 30.37 3.70
C ARG A 82 -5.01 30.28 5.19
N VAL A 83 -4.75 29.08 5.72
CA VAL A 83 -4.53 28.86 7.15
C VAL A 83 -3.12 29.26 7.59
N ILE A 84 -2.09 28.81 6.87
CA ILE A 84 -0.69 29.07 7.20
C ILE A 84 -0.31 30.52 6.90
N GLY A 85 -0.97 31.13 5.90
CA GLY A 85 -1.07 32.57 5.78
C GLY A 85 0.26 33.33 5.72
N SER A 86 1.21 32.96 4.87
CA SER A 86 2.29 33.89 4.45
C SER A 86 3.07 33.41 3.22
N GLN A 87 3.68 34.36 2.49
CA GLN A 87 4.69 34.07 1.45
C GLN A 87 6.06 33.62 2.02
N SER A 88 6.24 33.67 3.35
CA SER A 88 7.51 33.41 4.01
C SER A 88 7.65 31.97 4.55
N MET A 89 6.61 31.16 4.43
CA MET A 89 6.60 29.77 4.90
C MET A 89 6.19 28.83 3.77
N GLY A 90 7.00 27.80 3.56
CA GLY A 90 6.69 26.68 2.69
C GLY A 90 6.11 25.55 3.53
N TYR A 91 5.24 24.76 2.91
CA TYR A 91 4.67 23.58 3.55
C TYR A 91 4.57 22.40 2.57
N GLY A 92 4.60 21.20 3.12
CA GLY A 92 4.39 19.94 2.42
C GLY A 92 3.49 19.04 3.26
N VAL A 93 2.65 18.26 2.61
CA VAL A 93 1.72 17.34 3.26
C VAL A 93 2.07 15.93 2.86
N ARG A 94 2.17 15.07 3.87
CA ARG A 94 2.40 13.64 3.71
C ARG A 94 1.40 12.88 4.57
N ILE A 95 0.90 11.78 4.02
CA ILE A 95 0.06 10.83 4.72
C ILE A 95 0.91 9.61 5.08
N VAL A 96 0.73 9.11 6.29
CA VAL A 96 1.48 7.98 6.85
C VAL A 96 0.50 7.01 7.49
N GLY A 97 0.54 5.75 7.09
CA GLY A 97 -0.39 4.71 7.56
C GLY A 97 -1.75 4.69 6.86
N SER A 98 -1.91 5.33 5.69
CA SER A 98 -3.13 5.22 4.87
C SER A 98 -2.85 4.73 3.46
N LEU A 99 -3.81 3.98 2.90
CA LEU A 99 -3.78 3.53 1.51
C LEU A 99 -3.72 4.70 0.52
N LYS A 100 -3.00 4.50 -0.58
CA LYS A 100 -2.97 5.43 -1.73
C LYS A 100 -4.24 5.27 -2.55
N ASN A 101 -4.79 6.35 -3.12
CA ASN A 101 -5.91 6.21 -4.05
C ASN A 101 -5.45 5.76 -5.42
N GLU A 102 -4.23 6.09 -5.83
CA GLU A 102 -3.64 5.60 -7.07
C GLU A 102 -2.39 4.76 -6.76
N VAL A 103 -2.41 3.50 -7.20
CA VAL A 103 -1.27 2.59 -7.09
C VAL A 103 -0.69 2.35 -8.49
N ARG A 104 0.55 2.79 -8.69
CA ARG A 104 1.29 2.63 -9.94
C ARG A 104 2.03 1.30 -9.92
N VAL A 105 1.56 0.38 -10.76
CA VAL A 105 2.07 -0.98 -10.86
C VAL A 105 2.95 -1.11 -12.09
N GLY A 106 4.22 -1.46 -11.92
CA GLY A 106 5.09 -1.85 -13.02
C GLY A 106 5.09 -3.36 -13.21
N CYS A 107 5.01 -3.87 -14.44
CA CYS A 107 5.21 -5.29 -14.73
C CYS A 107 6.35 -5.47 -15.75
N ASN A 108 7.20 -6.49 -15.60
CA ASN A 108 8.10 -6.87 -16.69
C ASN A 108 7.37 -7.74 -17.71
N CYS A 109 6.39 -7.13 -18.38
CA CYS A 109 5.45 -7.81 -19.23
C CYS A 109 5.17 -7.02 -20.51
N THR A 110 4.65 -7.71 -21.52
CA THR A 110 4.15 -7.10 -22.75
C THR A 110 2.94 -6.21 -22.46
N GLN A 111 2.57 -5.33 -23.40
CA GLN A 111 1.39 -4.49 -23.23
C GLN A 111 0.10 -5.31 -23.05
N ASP A 112 -0.02 -6.45 -23.73
CA ASP A 112 -1.18 -7.32 -23.60
C ASP A 112 -1.26 -7.96 -22.21
N GLU A 113 -0.14 -8.45 -21.68
CA GLU A 113 -0.05 -8.94 -20.30
C GLU A 113 -0.35 -7.84 -19.28
N ALA A 114 0.11 -6.61 -19.54
CA ALA A 114 -0.17 -5.45 -18.69
C ALA A 114 -1.67 -5.14 -18.67
N ASN A 115 -2.34 -5.20 -19.83
CA ASN A 115 -3.79 -5.01 -19.94
C ASN A 115 -4.56 -6.12 -19.21
N ILE A 116 -4.09 -7.38 -19.27
CA ILE A 116 -4.69 -8.51 -18.53
C ILE A 116 -4.53 -8.30 -17.02
N LEU A 117 -3.36 -7.85 -16.58
CA LEU A 117 -3.11 -7.53 -15.18
C LEU A 117 -3.99 -6.35 -14.74
N GLU A 118 -4.11 -5.29 -15.54
CA GLU A 118 -4.99 -4.15 -15.25
C GLU A 118 -6.46 -4.56 -15.14
N GLN A 119 -6.92 -5.47 -16.01
CA GLN A 119 -8.27 -6.05 -15.92
C GLN A 119 -8.45 -6.93 -14.67
N SER A 120 -7.38 -7.48 -14.12
CA SER A 120 -7.40 -8.23 -12.86
C SER A 120 -7.35 -7.30 -11.64
N LEU A 121 -6.78 -6.12 -11.81
CA LEU A 121 -6.65 -5.05 -10.81
C LEU A 121 -7.71 -3.96 -11.03
N THR A 122 -8.98 -4.37 -11.15
CA THR A 122 -10.08 -3.42 -11.22
C THR A 122 -10.12 -2.53 -9.96
N PRO A 123 -10.57 -1.27 -10.07
CA PRO A 123 -10.62 -0.36 -8.94
C PRO A 123 -11.40 -0.94 -7.77
N ALA A 124 -10.88 -0.80 -6.56
CA ALA A 124 -11.55 -1.24 -5.34
C ALA A 124 -12.16 -0.04 -4.60
N ASN A 125 -13.28 -0.23 -3.91
CA ASN A 125 -13.77 0.74 -2.93
C ASN A 125 -13.39 0.23 -1.55
N VAL A 126 -12.73 1.08 -0.77
CA VAL A 126 -12.14 0.70 0.50
C VAL A 126 -12.39 1.83 1.48
N ASN A 127 -13.21 1.60 2.51
CA ASN A 127 -13.66 2.66 3.42
C ASN A 127 -14.27 3.86 2.66
N GLY A 128 -15.08 3.59 1.64
CA GLY A 128 -15.68 4.63 0.77
C GLY A 128 -14.70 5.33 -0.18
N ARG A 129 -13.41 4.99 -0.17
CA ARG A 129 -12.40 5.54 -1.09
C ARG A 129 -12.17 4.63 -2.27
N ARG A 130 -12.08 5.23 -3.46
CA ARG A 130 -11.77 4.48 -4.67
C ARG A 130 -10.26 4.35 -4.86
N ILE A 131 -9.75 3.14 -4.77
CA ILE A 131 -8.37 2.79 -5.09
C ILE A 131 -8.31 2.37 -6.57
N ILE A 132 -7.49 3.05 -7.35
CA ILE A 132 -7.27 2.85 -8.78
C ILE A 132 -5.87 2.27 -8.97
N PHE A 133 -5.78 1.20 -9.75
CA PHE A 133 -4.51 0.62 -10.15
C PHE A 133 -4.19 1.08 -11.56
N ARG A 134 -2.97 1.58 -11.79
CA ARG A 134 -2.46 1.87 -13.13
C ARG A 134 -1.30 0.96 -13.45
N VAL A 135 -1.48 0.08 -14.43
CA VAL A 135 -0.47 -0.90 -14.80
C VAL A 135 0.35 -0.37 -15.99
N PHE A 136 1.67 -0.45 -15.89
CA PHE A 136 2.58 -0.04 -16.94
C PHE A 136 3.56 -1.18 -17.26
N PRO A 137 3.77 -1.48 -18.56
CA PRO A 137 4.88 -2.34 -18.94
C PRO A 137 6.20 -1.64 -18.60
N LEU A 138 7.15 -2.43 -18.12
CA LEU A 138 8.39 -1.98 -17.55
C LEU A 138 9.54 -2.90 -17.99
N GLU A 139 10.67 -2.29 -18.31
CA GLU A 139 11.97 -2.97 -18.36
C GLU A 139 12.71 -2.65 -17.06
N TYR A 140 13.27 -3.66 -16.37
CA TYR A 140 13.86 -3.47 -15.04
C TYR A 140 14.97 -2.40 -15.03
N GLU A 141 15.67 -2.21 -16.14
CA GLU A 141 16.70 -1.17 -16.31
C GLU A 141 16.13 0.25 -16.16
N ARG A 142 14.82 0.44 -16.39
CA ARG A 142 14.14 1.74 -16.33
C ARG A 142 13.55 2.06 -14.96
N LEU A 143 13.60 1.14 -13.99
CA LEU A 143 13.15 1.38 -12.61
C LEU A 143 13.89 2.52 -11.90
N GLY A 144 15.11 2.86 -12.35
CA GLY A 144 15.83 4.01 -11.82
C GLY A 144 15.23 5.37 -12.23
N VAL A 145 14.45 5.40 -13.32
CA VAL A 145 13.91 6.62 -13.94
C VAL A 145 12.41 6.75 -13.71
N LEU A 146 11.69 5.62 -13.75
CA LEU A 146 10.25 5.58 -13.55
C LEU A 146 9.93 5.27 -12.10
N ASP A 147 8.99 6.03 -11.55
CA ASP A 147 8.51 5.84 -10.18
C ASP A 147 7.28 4.94 -10.17
N PHE A 148 7.40 3.78 -9.54
CA PHE A 148 6.31 2.82 -9.33
C PHE A 148 6.19 2.52 -7.86
N ASP A 149 4.98 2.27 -7.38
CA ASP A 149 4.74 1.89 -5.99
C ASP A 149 5.01 0.39 -5.80
N VAL A 150 4.69 -0.42 -6.80
CA VAL A 150 4.81 -1.87 -6.78
C VAL A 150 5.29 -2.39 -8.12
N ILE A 151 6.17 -3.39 -8.09
CA ILE A 151 6.51 -4.21 -9.25
C ILE A 151 5.78 -5.55 -9.15
N VAL A 152 5.16 -6.02 -10.23
CA VAL A 152 4.56 -7.35 -10.32
C VAL A 152 5.38 -8.21 -11.27
N ALA A 153 5.85 -9.36 -10.78
CA ALA A 153 6.45 -10.42 -11.58
C ALA A 153 5.46 -11.59 -11.67
N ASN A 154 4.90 -11.79 -12.85
CA ASN A 154 3.94 -12.87 -13.11
C ASN A 154 4.67 -14.08 -13.73
N GLY A 155 4.83 -15.14 -12.95
CA GLY A 155 5.52 -16.36 -13.30
C GLY A 155 7.03 -16.35 -13.06
N THR A 156 7.60 -17.55 -12.97
CA THR A 156 9.03 -17.77 -12.68
C THR A 156 9.95 -17.18 -13.75
N ALA A 157 9.53 -17.15 -15.02
CA ALA A 157 10.32 -16.56 -16.10
C ALA A 157 10.55 -15.04 -15.92
N GLN A 158 9.58 -14.31 -15.37
CA GLN A 158 9.72 -12.88 -15.11
C GLN A 158 10.57 -12.61 -13.86
N ALA A 159 10.47 -13.48 -12.86
CA ALA A 159 11.34 -13.45 -11.68
C ALA A 159 12.78 -13.86 -12.02
N ASP A 160 12.99 -14.77 -12.97
CA ASP A 160 14.32 -15.21 -13.39
C ASP A 160 15.14 -14.11 -14.04
N ARG A 161 14.49 -13.20 -14.77
CA ARG A 161 15.13 -11.99 -15.30
C ARG A 161 15.69 -11.07 -14.20
N LEU A 162 15.24 -11.22 -12.95
CA LEU A 162 15.85 -10.52 -11.81
C LEU A 162 17.20 -11.14 -11.41
N ASN A 163 17.41 -12.44 -11.65
CA ASN A 163 18.69 -13.11 -11.40
C ASN A 163 19.73 -12.81 -12.48
N ASP A 164 19.30 -12.41 -13.68
CA ASP A 164 20.20 -12.14 -14.80
C ASP A 164 21.05 -10.90 -14.53
N PHE A 165 22.31 -11.15 -14.18
CA PHE A 165 23.34 -10.12 -13.99
C PHE A 165 23.79 -9.46 -15.30
N TYR A 166 23.44 -10.03 -16.45
CA TYR A 166 24.11 -9.73 -17.72
C TYR A 166 23.68 -8.44 -18.44
N VAL A 167 22.59 -7.78 -18.02
CA VAL A 167 21.97 -6.73 -18.85
C VAL A 167 22.39 -5.30 -18.47
N SER A 168 22.99 -5.07 -17.29
CA SER A 168 23.52 -3.75 -16.91
C SER A 168 24.70 -3.86 -15.92
N SER A 169 25.51 -2.81 -15.80
CA SER A 169 26.64 -2.74 -14.86
C SER A 169 26.24 -2.86 -13.37
N ILE A 170 24.94 -2.77 -13.05
CA ILE A 170 24.39 -2.85 -11.69
C ILE A 170 23.58 -4.14 -11.47
N GLY A 171 23.16 -4.85 -12.53
CA GLY A 171 22.36 -6.08 -12.42
C GLY A 171 20.91 -5.82 -11.96
N SER A 172 19.93 -6.47 -12.59
CA SER A 172 18.48 -6.25 -12.34
C SER A 172 18.09 -6.44 -10.87
N ARG A 173 18.73 -7.39 -10.19
CA ARG A 173 18.57 -7.64 -8.75
C ARG A 173 18.85 -6.40 -7.90
N GLU A 174 19.98 -5.71 -8.11
CA GLU A 174 20.36 -4.55 -7.29
C GLU A 174 19.44 -3.36 -7.55
N VAL A 175 18.93 -3.23 -8.79
CA VAL A 175 17.92 -2.22 -9.12
C VAL A 175 16.63 -2.46 -8.32
N VAL A 176 16.17 -3.71 -8.21
CA VAL A 176 15.01 -4.06 -7.37
C VAL A 176 15.31 -3.89 -5.88
N LEU A 177 16.49 -4.26 -5.40
CA LEU A 177 16.86 -3.99 -4.00
C LEU A 177 16.86 -2.49 -3.68
N ASN A 178 17.33 -1.66 -4.61
CA ASN A 178 17.24 -0.20 -4.48
C ASN A 178 15.81 0.32 -4.52
N HIS A 179 14.92 -0.30 -5.30
CA HIS A 179 13.48 -0.01 -5.27
C HIS A 179 12.89 -0.33 -3.90
N LEU A 180 13.21 -1.49 -3.32
CA LEU A 180 12.76 -1.88 -1.98
C LEU A 180 13.30 -0.96 -0.88
N ARG A 181 14.56 -0.50 -0.97
CA ARG A 181 15.15 0.49 -0.05
C ARG A 181 14.42 1.83 -0.04
N LYS A 182 13.72 2.17 -1.13
CA LYS A 182 12.83 3.34 -1.21
C LYS A 182 11.46 3.09 -0.55
N LYS A 183 11.28 1.95 0.12
CA LYS A 183 10.02 1.49 0.75
C LYS A 183 8.92 1.13 -0.24
N HIS A 184 9.29 0.76 -1.47
CA HIS A 184 8.33 0.29 -2.46
C HIS A 184 8.15 -1.23 -2.36
N GLY A 185 7.20 -1.76 -3.13
CA GLY A 185 6.81 -3.16 -3.09
C GLY A 185 7.27 -3.96 -4.30
N ILE A 186 7.34 -5.28 -4.12
CA ILE A 186 7.39 -6.23 -5.23
C ILE A 186 6.48 -7.41 -4.92
N VAL A 187 5.67 -7.85 -5.88
CA VAL A 187 4.79 -9.01 -5.77
C VAL A 187 5.19 -10.01 -6.85
N GLU A 188 5.51 -11.24 -6.46
CA GLU A 188 5.71 -12.35 -7.38
C GLU A 188 4.53 -13.31 -7.30
N ILE A 189 3.92 -13.61 -8.45
CA ILE A 189 2.87 -14.60 -8.61
C ILE A 189 3.49 -15.80 -9.31
N ALA A 190 3.76 -16.89 -8.59
CA ALA A 190 4.39 -18.05 -9.21
C ALA A 190 4.24 -19.33 -8.37
N ASP A 191 3.99 -20.44 -9.04
CA ASP A 191 4.23 -21.77 -8.49
C ASP A 191 5.72 -22.11 -8.57
N LEU A 192 6.37 -22.20 -7.41
CA LEU A 192 7.81 -22.42 -7.33
C LEU A 192 8.17 -23.90 -7.27
N SER A 193 9.17 -24.30 -8.07
CA SER A 193 9.82 -25.60 -7.94
C SER A 193 10.98 -25.56 -6.95
N SER A 194 11.52 -26.74 -6.60
CA SER A 194 12.74 -26.84 -5.78
C SER A 194 13.94 -26.14 -6.41
N THR A 195 13.98 -26.08 -7.74
CA THR A 195 15.03 -25.38 -8.49
C THR A 195 14.86 -23.87 -8.35
N ASP A 196 13.63 -23.37 -8.38
CA ASP A 196 13.36 -21.93 -8.23
C ASP A 196 13.74 -21.44 -6.83
N LEU A 197 13.38 -22.20 -5.80
CA LEU A 197 13.72 -21.89 -4.41
C LEU A 197 15.24 -21.91 -4.12
N SER A 198 16.04 -22.50 -5.00
CA SER A 198 17.50 -22.43 -4.91
C SER A 198 18.10 -21.14 -5.48
N LYS A 199 17.31 -20.34 -6.20
CA LYS A 199 17.76 -19.11 -6.85
C LYS A 199 17.93 -17.97 -5.83
N ALA A 200 18.92 -17.11 -6.09
CA ALA A 200 19.25 -15.99 -5.20
C ALA A 200 18.09 -15.01 -5.02
N VAL A 201 17.33 -14.70 -6.08
CA VAL A 201 16.13 -13.84 -5.99
C VAL A 201 15.13 -14.34 -4.96
N GLN A 202 14.81 -15.64 -4.95
CA GLN A 202 13.81 -16.19 -4.04
C GLN A 202 14.24 -16.05 -2.58
N LYS A 203 15.51 -16.30 -2.29
CA LYS A 203 16.08 -16.13 -0.95
C LYS A 203 16.30 -14.67 -0.56
N ASP A 204 16.83 -13.86 -1.46
CA ASP A 204 17.37 -12.55 -1.12
C ASP A 204 16.30 -11.45 -1.17
N ILE A 205 15.34 -11.56 -2.10
CA ILE A 205 14.21 -10.63 -2.22
C ILE A 205 13.03 -11.14 -1.41
N PHE A 206 12.52 -12.33 -1.73
CA PHE A 206 11.28 -12.85 -1.13
C PHE A 206 11.50 -13.58 0.20
N GLY A 207 12.73 -14.00 0.50
CA GLY A 207 13.04 -14.69 1.75
C GLY A 207 12.44 -16.08 1.82
N LEU A 208 12.38 -16.80 0.70
CA LEU A 208 11.76 -18.11 0.58
C LEU A 208 12.80 -19.23 0.63
N ALA A 209 12.35 -20.40 1.10
CA ALA A 209 13.09 -21.66 1.08
C ALA A 209 12.13 -22.84 0.90
N SER A 210 12.68 -24.02 0.59
CA SER A 210 11.91 -25.26 0.58
C SER A 210 11.42 -25.61 2.00
N GLY A 211 10.12 -25.84 2.12
CA GLY A 211 9.46 -26.36 3.30
C GLY A 211 9.30 -27.88 3.27
N SER A 212 8.80 -28.44 4.38
CA SER A 212 8.37 -29.84 4.47
C SER A 212 6.91 -29.86 4.88
N GLY A 213 6.04 -30.47 4.08
CA GLY A 213 4.60 -30.28 4.28
C GLY A 213 3.65 -31.25 3.60
N GLY A 214 2.45 -31.36 4.19
CA GLY A 214 1.30 -32.11 3.67
C GLY A 214 0.21 -31.19 3.11
N GLY A 215 -0.72 -31.75 2.33
CA GLY A 215 -1.84 -31.00 1.75
C GLY A 215 -2.93 -30.64 2.78
N GLY A 216 -3.66 -29.55 2.51
CA GLY A 216 -4.78 -29.06 3.31
C GLY A 216 -5.32 -27.74 2.77
N ASP A 217 -6.32 -27.16 3.43
CA ASP A 217 -6.91 -25.87 3.06
C ASP A 217 -6.08 -24.70 3.58
N ILE A 218 -5.93 -23.66 2.76
CA ILE A 218 -5.13 -22.47 3.09
C ILE A 218 -6.05 -21.47 3.78
N ILE A 219 -5.71 -21.05 5.00
CA ILE A 219 -6.45 -20.01 5.74
C ILE A 219 -5.54 -18.83 6.06
N PHE A 220 -6.13 -17.70 6.42
CA PHE A 220 -5.36 -16.54 6.86
C PHE A 220 -4.61 -16.85 8.17
N ALA A 221 -3.29 -16.78 8.13
CA ALA A 221 -2.48 -16.94 9.32
C ALA A 221 -2.62 -15.71 10.22
N ASN A 222 -2.80 -15.92 11.53
CA ASN A 222 -2.87 -14.88 12.55
C ASN A 222 -3.92 -13.78 12.28
N ALA A 223 -5.07 -14.09 11.67
CA ALA A 223 -6.05 -13.06 11.32
C ALA A 223 -6.63 -12.30 12.52
N ALA A 224 -6.45 -12.78 13.75
CA ALA A 224 -6.83 -12.08 14.97
C ALA A 224 -5.77 -11.10 15.53
N ASN A 225 -4.53 -11.12 15.02
CA ASN A 225 -3.43 -10.32 15.58
C ASN A 225 -3.18 -9.05 14.76
N THR A 226 -3.81 -7.95 15.17
CA THR A 226 -3.77 -6.64 14.49
C THR A 226 -2.38 -6.00 14.41
N ILE A 227 -1.39 -6.51 15.16
CA ILE A 227 -0.03 -5.97 15.20
C ILE A 227 0.84 -6.57 14.09
N LYS A 228 0.42 -7.69 13.48
CA LYS A 228 1.21 -8.40 12.47
C LYS A 228 0.93 -7.87 11.07
N SER A 229 1.95 -7.77 10.23
CA SER A 229 1.81 -7.29 8.85
C SER A 229 0.89 -8.18 8.01
N ASN A 230 0.81 -9.48 8.31
CA ASN A 230 -0.09 -10.41 7.65
C ASN A 230 -1.58 -10.12 7.89
N TYR A 231 -1.92 -9.48 9.02
CA TYR A 231 -3.28 -9.01 9.31
C TYR A 231 -3.74 -7.97 8.30
N ALA A 232 -2.85 -7.08 7.86
CA ALA A 232 -3.20 -6.00 6.94
C ALA A 232 -3.70 -6.54 5.60
N ILE A 233 -2.99 -7.53 5.01
CA ILE A 233 -3.44 -8.15 3.75
C ILE A 233 -4.77 -8.87 3.93
N GLY A 234 -4.95 -9.64 5.02
CA GLY A 234 -6.22 -10.31 5.29
C GLY A 234 -7.36 -9.31 5.49
N LYS A 235 -7.11 -8.20 6.19
CA LYS A 235 -8.05 -7.10 6.36
C LYS A 235 -8.42 -6.45 5.03
N TYR A 236 -7.44 -6.17 4.17
CA TYR A 236 -7.69 -5.63 2.83
C TYR A 236 -8.50 -6.60 1.99
N PHE A 237 -8.26 -7.90 2.08
CA PHE A 237 -9.01 -8.92 1.32
C PHE A 237 -10.52 -8.86 1.54
N TYR A 238 -10.97 -8.66 2.79
CA TYR A 238 -12.40 -8.50 3.08
C TYR A 238 -12.96 -7.12 2.66
N GLY A 239 -12.10 -6.13 2.43
CA GLY A 239 -12.52 -4.77 2.07
C GLY A 239 -12.36 -4.38 0.61
N VAL A 240 -11.47 -5.02 -0.15
CA VAL A 240 -11.18 -4.65 -1.55
C VAL A 240 -12.08 -5.33 -2.56
N GLY A 241 -12.71 -6.44 -2.14
CA GLY A 241 -13.65 -7.20 -2.94
C GLY A 241 -13.12 -7.65 -4.29
N PHE A 242 -14.07 -7.89 -5.19
CA PHE A 242 -13.81 -8.22 -6.58
C PHE A 242 -14.92 -7.68 -7.47
N ASP A 243 -14.56 -7.32 -8.70
CA ASP A 243 -15.48 -6.74 -9.68
C ASP A 243 -15.84 -7.75 -10.76
N MET A 244 -17.12 -7.82 -11.08
CA MET A 244 -17.59 -8.53 -12.25
C MET A 244 -17.87 -7.55 -13.39
N ASN A 245 -17.20 -7.75 -14.52
CA ASN A 245 -17.41 -6.96 -15.73
C ASN A 245 -18.51 -7.54 -16.62
N PHE A 246 -19.61 -6.81 -16.72
CA PHE A 246 -20.76 -7.10 -17.56
C PHE A 246 -20.82 -6.26 -18.85
N THR A 247 -19.70 -5.70 -19.30
CA THR A 247 -19.63 -4.97 -20.58
C THR A 247 -20.00 -5.92 -21.72
N GLY A 248 -21.06 -5.59 -22.46
CA GLY A 248 -21.53 -6.35 -23.62
C GLY A 248 -22.20 -7.69 -23.31
N VAL A 249 -22.44 -8.02 -22.04
CA VAL A 249 -23.08 -9.28 -21.63
C VAL A 249 -24.11 -9.03 -20.50
N SER A 250 -25.13 -9.88 -20.42
CA SER A 250 -26.15 -9.83 -19.36
C SER A 250 -25.87 -10.78 -18.20
N GLU A 251 -24.95 -11.73 -18.39
CA GLU A 251 -24.67 -12.82 -17.45
C GLU A 251 -23.18 -13.17 -17.47
N ARG A 252 -22.62 -13.49 -16.31
CA ARG A 252 -21.22 -13.83 -16.05
C ARG A 252 -21.17 -14.75 -14.84
N ASN A 253 -20.06 -15.47 -14.66
CA ASN A 253 -19.83 -16.21 -13.42
C ASN A 253 -18.81 -15.44 -12.58
N PHE A 254 -19.07 -15.21 -11.30
CA PHE A 254 -17.94 -14.99 -10.37
C PHE A 254 -17.46 -16.34 -9.88
N THR A 255 -16.18 -16.40 -9.56
CA THR A 255 -15.53 -17.62 -9.10
C THR A 255 -14.94 -17.42 -7.72
N LEU A 256 -15.45 -18.17 -6.75
CA LEU A 256 -14.79 -18.35 -5.45
C LEU A 256 -14.08 -19.69 -5.50
N ARG A 257 -12.75 -19.69 -5.38
CA ARG A 257 -11.90 -20.85 -5.64
C ARG A 257 -12.14 -21.36 -7.07
N THR A 258 -12.50 -22.64 -7.21
CA THR A 258 -12.86 -23.29 -8.47
C THR A 258 -14.37 -23.27 -8.75
N TYR A 259 -15.18 -22.70 -7.85
CA TYR A 259 -16.64 -22.72 -7.92
C TYR A 259 -17.19 -21.46 -8.57
N GLY A 260 -17.77 -21.63 -9.75
CA GLY A 260 -18.47 -20.56 -10.47
C GLY A 260 -19.92 -20.40 -10.01
N HIS A 261 -20.32 -19.16 -9.75
CA HIS A 261 -21.69 -18.74 -9.45
C HIS A 261 -22.19 -17.85 -10.59
N PRO A 262 -23.17 -18.31 -11.39
CA PRO A 262 -23.82 -17.47 -12.38
C PRO A 262 -24.47 -16.24 -11.74
N VAL A 263 -24.19 -15.08 -12.33
CA VAL A 263 -24.76 -13.79 -11.95
C VAL A 263 -25.29 -13.13 -13.19
N ARG A 264 -26.54 -12.67 -13.14
CA ARG A 264 -27.16 -11.91 -14.22
C ARG A 264 -27.60 -10.54 -13.75
N LYS A 265 -27.66 -9.59 -14.69
CA LYS A 265 -28.24 -8.27 -14.45
C LYS A 265 -29.73 -8.41 -14.15
N HIS A 266 -30.17 -7.87 -13.02
CA HIS A 266 -31.59 -7.70 -12.73
C HIS A 266 -32.05 -6.33 -13.22
N LEU A 267 -32.99 -6.30 -14.16
CA LEU A 267 -33.49 -5.05 -14.75
C LEU A 267 -34.85 -4.67 -14.17
N ASN A 268 -34.86 -3.70 -13.25
CA ASN A 268 -36.09 -3.11 -12.72
C ASN A 268 -36.52 -1.92 -13.58
N GLY A 269 -37.57 -2.10 -14.37
CA GLY A 269 -38.08 -1.02 -15.23
C GLY A 269 -37.07 -0.53 -16.29
N GLY A 270 -36.13 -1.40 -16.68
CA GLY A 270 -35.09 -1.10 -17.67
C GLY A 270 -33.79 -0.52 -17.10
N ALA A 271 -33.73 -0.22 -15.79
CA ALA A 271 -32.49 0.14 -15.11
C ALA A 271 -31.85 -1.10 -14.47
N TRP A 272 -30.52 -1.23 -14.57
CA TRP A 272 -29.77 -2.24 -13.83
C TRP A 272 -29.42 -1.67 -12.45
N ASN A 273 -30.11 -2.13 -11.41
CA ASN A 273 -29.93 -1.67 -10.03
C ASN A 273 -29.83 -2.82 -9.02
N ALA A 274 -29.82 -4.06 -9.51
CA ALA A 274 -29.67 -5.26 -8.71
C ALA A 274 -29.09 -6.40 -9.54
N VAL A 275 -28.66 -7.48 -8.91
CA VAL A 275 -28.20 -8.71 -9.56
C VAL A 275 -29.02 -9.90 -9.08
N ASP A 276 -29.16 -10.91 -9.95
CA ASP A 276 -29.62 -12.23 -9.54
C ASP A 276 -28.40 -13.15 -9.51
N ILE A 277 -28.31 -14.00 -8.50
CA ILE A 277 -27.12 -14.83 -8.21
C ILE A 277 -27.58 -16.26 -7.98
N ASP A 278 -27.15 -17.19 -8.82
CA ASP A 278 -27.38 -18.63 -8.62
C ASP A 278 -26.45 -19.14 -7.49
N LEU A 279 -26.94 -19.05 -6.25
CA LEU A 279 -26.22 -19.37 -5.03
C LEU A 279 -26.01 -20.87 -4.89
N ASN A 280 -27.02 -21.67 -5.27
CA ASN A 280 -26.96 -23.13 -5.16
C ASN A 280 -26.31 -23.81 -6.38
N ARG A 281 -26.02 -23.07 -7.45
CA ARG A 281 -25.36 -23.50 -8.70
C ARG A 281 -26.17 -24.55 -9.46
N ASN A 282 -27.50 -24.50 -9.40
CA ASN A 282 -28.37 -25.45 -10.09
C ASN A 282 -28.65 -25.07 -11.56
N GLY A 283 -28.15 -23.90 -12.02
CA GLY A 283 -28.36 -23.37 -13.37
C GLY A 283 -29.68 -22.65 -13.56
N THR A 284 -30.45 -22.44 -12.49
CA THR A 284 -31.67 -21.65 -12.43
C THR A 284 -31.58 -20.69 -11.25
N TYR A 285 -32.30 -19.57 -11.34
CA TYR A 285 -32.32 -18.58 -10.27
C TYR A 285 -33.62 -18.75 -9.49
N ASP A 286 -33.54 -19.19 -8.24
CA ASP A 286 -34.68 -19.35 -7.33
C ASP A 286 -35.19 -17.99 -6.81
N HIS A 287 -36.36 -17.95 -6.15
CA HIS A 287 -36.98 -16.67 -5.75
C HIS A 287 -36.15 -15.87 -4.74
N ASP A 288 -35.39 -16.56 -3.90
CA ASP A 288 -34.45 -16.04 -2.90
C ASP A 288 -33.07 -15.69 -3.49
N GLU A 289 -32.89 -15.91 -4.79
CA GLU A 289 -31.66 -15.64 -5.54
C GLU A 289 -31.78 -14.40 -6.44
N TRP A 290 -32.84 -13.61 -6.26
CA TRP A 290 -33.17 -12.48 -7.13
C TRP A 290 -33.02 -11.13 -6.44
N ASN A 291 -32.67 -10.12 -7.25
CA ASN A 291 -32.79 -8.71 -6.92
C ASN A 291 -31.94 -8.27 -5.71
N PHE A 292 -30.69 -8.73 -5.64
CA PHE A 292 -29.70 -8.21 -4.69
C PHE A 292 -29.21 -6.83 -5.16
N GLY A 293 -29.64 -5.77 -4.49
CA GLY A 293 -29.22 -4.38 -4.72
C GLY A 293 -28.00 -4.00 -3.88
N GLU A 294 -27.48 -2.78 -4.09
CA GLU A 294 -26.38 -2.24 -3.26
C GLU A 294 -26.71 -2.29 -1.77
N GLY A 295 -25.80 -2.83 -0.97
CA GLY A 295 -25.94 -3.06 0.47
C GLY A 295 -26.59 -4.39 0.85
N ASP A 296 -27.21 -5.11 -0.09
CA ASP A 296 -27.78 -6.42 0.20
C ASP A 296 -26.68 -7.48 0.41
N ALA A 297 -26.91 -8.36 1.38
CA ALA A 297 -26.02 -9.44 1.72
C ALA A 297 -26.59 -10.80 1.28
N PHE A 298 -25.73 -11.74 0.92
CA PHE A 298 -26.08 -13.08 0.50
C PHE A 298 -25.03 -14.10 0.95
N ASP A 299 -25.48 -15.34 1.21
CA ASP A 299 -24.60 -16.41 1.65
C ASP A 299 -24.29 -17.38 0.51
N VAL A 300 -23.02 -17.70 0.34
CA VAL A 300 -22.52 -18.71 -0.61
C VAL A 300 -21.95 -19.90 0.16
N SER A 301 -22.53 -21.08 -0.05
CA SER A 301 -22.09 -22.32 0.61
C SER A 301 -21.03 -23.05 -0.23
N LEU A 302 -19.80 -23.15 0.30
CA LEU A 302 -18.69 -23.88 -0.31
C LEU A 302 -18.21 -24.96 0.65
N ASP A 303 -18.26 -26.22 0.21
CA ASP A 303 -17.84 -27.39 0.99
C ASP A 303 -18.48 -27.48 2.39
N GLY A 304 -19.73 -27.03 2.52
CA GLY A 304 -20.48 -27.02 3.79
C GLY A 304 -20.11 -25.87 4.73
N THR A 305 -19.35 -24.88 4.25
CA THR A 305 -19.10 -23.61 4.95
C THR A 305 -19.77 -22.48 4.20
N ASP A 306 -20.56 -21.67 4.92
CA ASP A 306 -21.23 -20.52 4.35
C ASP A 306 -20.35 -19.27 4.49
N TYR A 307 -20.16 -18.57 3.38
CA TYR A 307 -19.46 -17.28 3.31
C TYR A 307 -20.46 -16.19 2.97
N ASN A 308 -20.43 -15.10 3.73
CA ASN A 308 -21.32 -13.99 3.54
C ASN A 308 -20.66 -12.94 2.64
N LEU A 309 -21.36 -12.51 1.61
CA LEU A 309 -20.94 -11.48 0.67
C LEU A 309 -21.98 -10.36 0.60
N THR A 310 -21.55 -9.20 0.15
CA THR A 310 -22.41 -8.04 -0.12
C THR A 310 -22.27 -7.59 -1.55
N VAL A 311 -23.36 -7.10 -2.11
CA VAL A 311 -23.32 -6.23 -3.30
C VAL A 311 -22.90 -4.85 -2.80
N ASP A 312 -21.62 -4.51 -2.91
CA ASP A 312 -21.12 -3.21 -2.46
C ASP A 312 -21.61 -2.09 -3.37
N LYS A 313 -21.44 -2.28 -4.68
CA LYS A 313 -21.71 -1.24 -5.66
C LYS A 313 -22.08 -1.80 -7.03
N ILE A 314 -23.05 -1.17 -7.69
CA ILE A 314 -23.41 -1.39 -9.08
C ILE A 314 -23.09 -0.11 -9.83
N ASP A 315 -22.15 -0.19 -10.77
CA ASP A 315 -21.69 0.97 -11.52
C ASP A 315 -22.85 1.65 -12.27
N ALA A 316 -22.95 2.98 -12.13
CA ALA A 316 -23.98 3.79 -12.79
C ALA A 316 -23.92 3.71 -14.33
N ALA A 317 -22.75 3.40 -14.91
CA ALA A 317 -22.63 3.15 -16.34
C ALA A 317 -23.09 1.74 -16.75
N ASN A 318 -23.61 0.95 -15.81
CA ASN A 318 -24.18 -0.38 -16.00
C ASN A 318 -23.18 -1.40 -16.57
N ASN A 319 -21.91 -1.28 -16.19
CA ASN A 319 -20.85 -2.19 -16.67
C ASN A 319 -20.28 -3.12 -15.60
N PHE A 320 -20.35 -2.76 -14.32
CA PHE A 320 -19.69 -3.50 -13.24
C PHE A 320 -20.59 -3.66 -12.02
N VAL A 321 -20.40 -4.76 -11.31
CA VAL A 321 -20.88 -4.96 -9.94
C VAL A 321 -19.69 -5.37 -9.07
N HIS A 322 -19.59 -4.75 -7.90
CA HIS A 322 -18.56 -4.99 -6.90
C HIS A 322 -19.14 -5.88 -5.79
N PHE A 323 -18.44 -6.95 -5.46
CA PHE A 323 -18.79 -7.82 -4.34
C PHE A 323 -17.73 -7.74 -3.27
N ASN A 324 -18.16 -7.66 -2.02
CA ASN A 324 -17.29 -7.67 -0.86
C ASN A 324 -17.59 -8.88 0.04
N LEU A 325 -16.54 -9.58 0.47
CA LEU A 325 -16.64 -10.64 1.46
C LEU A 325 -16.80 -10.01 2.84
N ILE A 326 -17.89 -10.32 3.54
CA ILE A 326 -18.05 -9.88 4.92
C ILE A 326 -17.21 -10.78 5.81
N ARG A 327 -16.40 -10.15 6.66
CA ARG A 327 -15.67 -10.88 7.70
C ARG A 327 -16.64 -11.49 8.71
N GLY A 328 -16.79 -12.81 8.66
CA GLY A 328 -17.62 -13.58 9.59
C GLY A 328 -16.84 -14.20 10.76
N PRO A 329 -17.52 -14.97 11.62
CA PRO A 329 -16.88 -15.77 12.67
C PRO A 329 -16.00 -16.90 12.12
N GLY A 330 -16.14 -17.26 10.84
CA GLY A 330 -15.23 -18.13 10.10
C GLY A 330 -14.30 -17.33 9.20
N GLU A 331 -13.04 -17.73 9.13
CA GLU A 331 -12.08 -17.18 8.17
C GLU A 331 -12.33 -17.79 6.78
N TYR A 332 -12.20 -16.97 5.74
CA TYR A 332 -12.22 -17.46 4.37
C TYR A 332 -11.09 -18.46 4.14
N ALA A 333 -11.46 -19.68 3.77
CA ALA A 333 -10.51 -20.71 3.39
C ALA A 333 -10.33 -20.69 1.87
N PHE A 334 -9.08 -20.61 1.43
CA PHE A 334 -8.67 -20.78 0.06
C PHE A 334 -8.43 -22.28 -0.19
N THR A 335 -9.32 -22.91 -0.96
CA THR A 335 -9.14 -24.29 -1.45
C THR A 335 -8.65 -24.27 -2.89
N ASP A 336 -7.87 -25.28 -3.28
CA ASP A 336 -7.28 -25.37 -4.63
C ASP A 336 -6.44 -24.15 -5.07
N PHE A 337 -6.05 -23.32 -4.10
CA PHE A 337 -5.30 -22.08 -4.33
C PHE A 337 -3.86 -22.32 -4.73
N VAL A 338 -3.30 -23.44 -4.29
CA VAL A 338 -1.98 -23.94 -4.66
C VAL A 338 -2.24 -25.14 -5.55
N GLY A 339 -1.60 -25.20 -6.72
CA GLY A 339 -1.81 -26.29 -7.68
C GLY A 339 -1.62 -27.70 -7.10
N SER A 340 -1.87 -28.73 -7.90
CA SER A 340 -1.83 -30.12 -7.42
C SER A 340 -0.43 -30.58 -6.96
N ASP A 341 0.65 -29.92 -7.38
CA ASP A 341 2.03 -30.34 -7.09
C ASP A 341 3.12 -29.24 -6.86
N PRO A 342 2.85 -28.04 -6.28
CA PRO A 342 3.92 -27.13 -5.90
C PRO A 342 4.74 -27.65 -4.72
N VAL A 343 6.03 -27.35 -4.77
CA VAL A 343 6.91 -27.57 -3.61
C VAL A 343 6.41 -26.73 -2.45
N ALA A 344 6.39 -27.29 -1.24
CA ALA A 344 6.06 -26.52 -0.05
C ALA A 344 7.04 -25.33 0.08
N VAL A 345 6.53 -24.11 0.09
CA VAL A 345 7.32 -22.89 0.26
C VAL A 345 7.21 -22.42 1.70
N ALA A 346 8.33 -22.05 2.32
CA ALA A 346 8.36 -21.53 3.68
C ALA A 346 9.28 -20.30 3.80
N PRO A 347 9.10 -19.47 4.85
CA PRO A 347 10.05 -18.41 5.17
C PRO A 347 11.44 -19.00 5.44
N HIS A 348 12.47 -18.48 4.76
CA HIS A 348 13.86 -18.96 4.87
C HIS A 348 14.44 -18.83 6.29
N ASP A 349 13.94 -17.89 7.09
CA ASP A 349 14.34 -17.69 8.49
C ASP A 349 13.45 -18.44 9.50
N GLY A 350 12.47 -19.20 9.03
CA GLY A 350 11.53 -19.94 9.87
C GLY A 350 10.53 -19.06 10.62
N ASN A 351 10.41 -17.77 10.28
CA ASN A 351 9.45 -16.89 10.95
C ASN A 351 8.04 -17.04 10.37
N ASN A 352 7.18 -17.75 11.09
CA ASN A 352 5.78 -17.97 10.70
C ASN A 352 4.91 -16.70 10.65
N ASP A 353 5.33 -15.60 11.27
CA ASP A 353 4.60 -14.32 11.15
C ASP A 353 4.59 -13.77 9.72
N ARG A 354 5.49 -14.26 8.86
CA ARG A 354 5.56 -13.92 7.43
C ARG A 354 4.54 -14.66 6.58
N VAL A 355 3.97 -15.74 7.10
CA VAL A 355 2.91 -16.46 6.39
C VAL A 355 1.63 -15.65 6.54
N VAL A 356 0.99 -15.35 5.42
CA VAL A 356 -0.30 -14.65 5.40
C VAL A 356 -1.42 -15.61 5.12
N ALA A 357 -1.22 -16.55 4.20
CA ALA A 357 -2.17 -17.58 3.87
C ALA A 357 -1.43 -18.93 3.86
N GLY A 358 -1.84 -19.89 4.68
CA GLY A 358 -1.21 -21.22 4.74
C GLY A 358 -2.10 -22.32 5.33
N VAL A 359 -1.68 -23.58 5.13
CA VAL A 359 -2.37 -24.80 5.60
C VAL A 359 -1.74 -25.37 6.87
N SER A 360 -2.51 -26.16 7.62
CA SER A 360 -1.95 -27.08 8.63
C SER A 360 -1.09 -28.15 7.95
N GLY A 361 0.23 -27.95 7.95
CA GLY A 361 1.16 -28.81 7.22
C GLY A 361 2.14 -28.04 6.32
N ASN A 362 2.39 -26.76 6.53
CA ASN A 362 3.48 -25.98 5.91
C ASN A 362 3.41 -25.76 4.39
N ARG A 363 2.24 -25.92 3.74
CA ARG A 363 2.01 -25.25 2.45
C ARG A 363 1.56 -23.82 2.71
N ASN A 364 2.24 -22.86 2.10
CA ASN A 364 1.88 -21.45 2.19
C ASN A 364 1.49 -20.98 0.80
N GLY A 365 0.38 -20.24 0.70
CA GLY A 365 -0.09 -19.63 -0.55
C GLY A 365 0.30 -18.16 -0.66
N LEU A 366 0.64 -17.51 0.45
CA LEU A 366 1.11 -16.13 0.46
C LEU A 366 2.09 -15.91 1.60
N ILE A 367 3.29 -15.43 1.26
CA ILE A 367 4.36 -15.08 2.20
C ILE A 367 4.79 -13.65 1.94
N ILE A 368 4.96 -12.89 3.02
CA ILE A 368 5.50 -11.54 2.98
C ILE A 368 6.88 -11.47 3.59
N ARG A 369 7.62 -10.44 3.21
CA ARG A 369 8.87 -10.05 3.86
C ARG A 369 8.91 -8.54 4.01
N GLU A 370 9.65 -8.09 5.01
CA GLU A 370 10.08 -6.70 5.09
C GLU A 370 11.59 -6.65 4.84
N TYR A 371 12.02 -5.85 3.87
CA TYR A 371 13.42 -5.70 3.48
C TYR A 371 13.79 -4.22 3.48
N GLU A 372 14.53 -3.76 4.49
CA GLU A 372 14.98 -2.35 4.60
C GLU A 372 13.84 -1.33 4.44
N GLY A 373 12.62 -1.69 4.85
CA GLY A 373 11.40 -0.88 4.71
C GLY A 373 10.58 -1.13 3.45
N GLY A 374 11.11 -1.88 2.48
CA GLY A 374 10.38 -2.39 1.32
C GLY A 374 9.55 -3.61 1.64
N ARG A 375 8.57 -3.90 0.78
CA ARG A 375 7.51 -4.88 1.02
C ARG A 375 7.43 -5.96 -0.08
N PRO A 376 8.33 -6.97 -0.09
CA PRO A 376 8.19 -8.13 -0.95
C PRO A 376 7.03 -9.05 -0.55
N VAL A 377 6.29 -9.52 -1.53
CA VAL A 377 5.24 -10.52 -1.40
C VAL A 377 5.45 -11.61 -2.42
N TRP A 378 5.37 -12.86 -2.00
CA TRP A 378 5.19 -13.99 -2.90
C TRP A 378 3.79 -14.56 -2.70
N ILE A 379 3.11 -14.85 -3.80
CA ILE A 379 1.80 -15.49 -3.86
C ILE A 379 1.88 -16.67 -4.83
N SER A 380 1.30 -17.81 -4.45
CA SER A 380 1.19 -18.97 -5.35
C SER A 380 0.35 -18.59 -6.56
N GLU A 381 0.60 -19.24 -7.69
CA GLU A 381 -0.28 -19.12 -8.83
C GLU A 381 -1.65 -19.73 -8.49
N GLY A 382 -2.71 -19.07 -8.94
CA GLY A 382 -4.07 -19.51 -8.69
C GLY A 382 -5.04 -18.85 -9.65
N SER A 383 -6.31 -19.16 -9.47
CA SER A 383 -7.40 -18.64 -10.31
C SER A 383 -8.60 -18.29 -9.44
N GLY A 384 -9.53 -17.53 -10.00
CA GLY A 384 -10.72 -17.09 -9.26
C GLY A 384 -10.81 -15.57 -9.15
N ASP A 385 -11.98 -15.08 -8.77
CA ASP A 385 -12.17 -13.70 -8.30
C ASP A 385 -11.55 -13.50 -6.91
N ASP A 386 -11.57 -14.52 -6.05
CA ASP A 386 -10.93 -14.49 -4.73
C ASP A 386 -9.39 -14.46 -4.80
N HIS A 387 -8.76 -15.20 -5.72
CA HIS A 387 -7.32 -15.06 -5.96
C HIS A 387 -6.97 -13.65 -6.41
N ARG A 388 -7.77 -13.05 -7.30
CA ARG A 388 -7.60 -11.65 -7.73
C ARG A 388 -7.79 -10.67 -6.59
N GLY A 389 -8.78 -10.88 -5.71
CA GLY A 389 -8.95 -10.10 -4.48
C GLY A 389 -7.75 -10.19 -3.55
N LEU A 390 -7.15 -11.38 -3.41
CA LEU A 390 -5.94 -11.57 -2.62
C LEU A 390 -4.72 -10.89 -3.26
N LEU A 391 -4.58 -10.96 -4.59
CA LEU A 391 -3.54 -10.24 -5.33
C LEU A 391 -3.67 -8.73 -5.18
N LYS A 392 -4.89 -8.17 -5.32
CA LYS A 392 -5.14 -6.73 -5.08
C LYS A 392 -4.72 -6.33 -3.67
N SER A 393 -5.10 -7.14 -2.67
CA SER A 393 -4.75 -6.91 -1.27
C SER A 393 -3.24 -6.93 -1.03
N ALA A 394 -2.54 -7.86 -1.67
CA ALA A 394 -1.09 -7.95 -1.63
C ALA A 394 -0.43 -6.73 -2.29
N ILE A 395 -0.94 -6.26 -3.42
CA ILE A 395 -0.43 -5.07 -4.13
C ILE A 395 -0.68 -3.81 -3.30
N ILE A 396 -1.88 -3.64 -2.73
CA ILE A 396 -2.20 -2.51 -1.84
C ILE A 396 -1.24 -2.49 -0.66
N TRP A 397 -1.01 -3.64 -0.01
CA TRP A 397 -0.06 -3.72 1.09
C TRP A 397 1.38 -3.42 0.61
N ALA A 398 1.80 -3.98 -0.51
CA ALA A 398 3.14 -3.80 -1.07
C ALA A 398 3.40 -2.34 -1.49
N ALA A 399 2.38 -1.61 -1.95
CA ALA A 399 2.48 -0.21 -2.36
C ALA A 399 2.87 0.74 -1.22
N GLY A 400 2.72 0.27 0.02
CA GLY A 400 2.97 1.04 1.22
C GLY A 400 1.82 1.99 1.55
N GLU A 401 1.84 2.46 2.79
CA GLU A 401 0.79 3.32 3.37
C GLU A 401 1.29 4.76 3.59
N ASP A 402 2.40 5.11 2.94
CA ASP A 402 3.04 6.41 3.05
C ASP A 402 3.07 7.07 1.68
N TRP A 403 2.53 8.29 1.57
CA TRP A 403 2.52 9.02 0.31
C TRP A 403 2.52 10.54 0.51
N ASN A 404 3.11 11.25 -0.44
CA ASN A 404 3.21 12.71 -0.40
C ASN A 404 2.08 13.31 -1.23
N LEU A 405 1.16 14.02 -0.59
CA LEU A 405 0.08 14.73 -1.28
C LEU A 405 0.59 16.02 -1.92
N LEU A 406 1.46 16.75 -1.21
CA LEU A 406 2.07 18.00 -1.67
C LEU A 406 3.59 17.90 -1.57
N PRO A 407 4.25 17.24 -2.55
CA PRO A 407 5.70 17.17 -2.57
C PRO A 407 6.25 18.55 -2.92
N ARG A 408 6.98 19.14 -1.97
CA ARG A 408 7.63 20.45 -2.15
C ARG A 408 9.07 20.40 -1.66
N SER A 409 9.93 21.11 -2.36
CA SER A 409 11.35 21.20 -2.02
C SER A 409 11.53 21.92 -0.68
N VAL A 410 12.06 21.20 0.28
CA VAL A 410 12.28 21.65 1.65
C VAL A 410 13.63 22.36 1.79
N SER A 411 13.67 23.44 2.58
CA SER A 411 14.94 24.01 3.03
C SER A 411 15.54 23.14 4.15
N ALA A 412 16.82 23.31 4.46
CA ALA A 412 17.50 22.49 5.47
C ALA A 412 16.87 22.60 6.88
N ARG A 413 16.19 23.71 7.19
CA ARG A 413 15.50 23.92 8.47
C ARG A 413 14.00 23.74 8.29
N GLN A 414 13.49 22.62 8.78
CA GLN A 414 12.09 22.25 8.71
C GLN A 414 11.57 21.75 10.07
N VAL A 415 10.27 21.89 10.28
CA VAL A 415 9.54 21.29 11.39
C VAL A 415 8.49 20.35 10.84
N ARG A 416 8.28 19.23 11.52
CA ARG A 416 7.17 18.31 11.24
C ARG A 416 6.22 18.32 12.42
N VAL A 417 4.95 18.52 12.11
CA VAL A 417 3.84 18.33 13.05
C VAL A 417 2.92 17.27 12.46
N SER A 418 2.30 16.45 13.32
CA SER A 418 1.45 15.37 12.87
C SER A 418 0.09 15.39 13.58
N TYR A 419 -0.94 15.00 12.84
CA TYR A 419 -2.29 14.83 13.35
C TYR A 419 -2.75 13.38 13.11
N TYR A 420 -3.26 12.74 14.16
CA TYR A 420 -3.74 11.35 14.10
C TYR A 420 -5.21 11.31 13.74
N VAL A 421 -5.56 10.46 12.78
CA VAL A 421 -6.92 10.25 12.30
C VAL A 421 -7.23 8.76 12.37
N VAL A 422 -8.47 8.43 12.73
CA VAL A 422 -9.01 7.07 12.60
C VAL A 422 -10.32 7.19 11.82
N GLN A 423 -10.40 6.49 10.69
CA GLN A 423 -11.58 6.48 9.82
C GLN A 423 -11.93 5.05 9.38
N GLY A 424 -13.11 4.89 8.77
CA GLY A 424 -13.60 3.65 8.18
C GLY A 424 -14.58 2.90 9.08
N GLU A 425 -15.80 2.69 8.56
CA GLU A 425 -16.81 1.82 9.20
C GLU A 425 -16.56 0.34 8.85
N GLU A 426 -16.15 0.06 7.61
CA GLU A 426 -15.80 -1.29 7.13
C GLU A 426 -14.56 -1.82 7.83
N PHE A 427 -13.53 -0.97 7.96
CA PHE A 427 -12.40 -1.26 8.81
C PHE A 427 -11.71 -0.02 9.37
N LEU A 428 -11.32 -0.08 10.64
CA LEU A 428 -10.58 1.00 11.29
C LEU A 428 -9.22 1.20 10.63
N GLU A 429 -9.02 2.35 10.01
CA GLU A 429 -7.78 2.79 9.36
C GLU A 429 -7.16 3.95 10.15
N PRO A 430 -6.21 3.65 11.05
CA PRO A 430 -5.48 4.67 11.77
C PRO A 430 -4.33 5.22 10.91
N TYR A 431 -4.31 6.53 10.66
CA TYR A 431 -3.26 7.18 9.89
C TYR A 431 -2.88 8.55 10.46
N TRP A 432 -1.75 9.07 9.98
CA TRP A 432 -1.23 10.38 10.36
C TRP A 432 -1.18 11.29 9.15
N ILE A 433 -1.62 12.53 9.35
CA ILE A 433 -1.36 13.64 8.44
C ILE A 433 -0.12 14.36 8.97
N GLU A 434 1.02 14.22 8.30
CA GLU A 434 2.25 14.95 8.57
C GLU A 434 2.29 16.25 7.75
N LEU A 435 2.32 17.39 8.44
CA LEU A 435 2.60 18.69 7.84
C LEU A 435 4.05 19.06 8.10
N THR A 436 4.83 19.20 7.02
CA THR A 436 6.21 19.68 7.07
C THR A 436 6.24 21.16 6.73
N LEU A 437 6.86 22.00 7.56
CA LEU A 437 6.93 23.45 7.43
C LEU A 437 8.37 23.93 7.40
N TRP A 438 8.67 24.93 6.59
CA TRP A 438 10.00 25.56 6.53
C TRP A 438 9.91 27.05 6.18
N ASN A 439 10.94 27.81 6.53
CA ASN A 439 11.05 29.21 6.09
C ASN A 439 11.49 29.28 4.62
N VAL A 440 10.84 30.14 3.85
CA VAL A 440 11.25 30.52 2.50
C VAL A 440 12.03 31.83 2.62
N PHE A 441 13.29 31.81 2.21
CA PHE A 441 14.21 32.95 2.29
C PHE A 441 14.32 33.69 0.96
#